data_AF-A0A0T2IGK4-F1
#
_entry.id   AF-A0A0T2IGK4-F1
#
_cell.length_a   1.000
_cell.length_b   1.000
_cell.length_c   1.000
_cell.angle_alpha   90.00
_cell.angle_beta   90.00
_cell.angle_gamma   90.00
#
_symmetry.space_group_name_H-M   'P 1'
#
loop_
_entity.id
_entity.type
_entity.pdbx_description
1 polymer ?
#
loop_
_entity_poly.entity_id
_entity_poly.type
_entity_poly.pdbx_seq_one_letter_code
_entity_poly.pdbx_strand_id
1 'polypeptide(L)'
;MTEQVPVGHTPDRGLTITLSTPFVESLSPEQLDHYVRTVVALGEAADDGASPSDLASRLKEALEAGGVQLPPTSYDRLGEQLTESSGAPLSIITDKDQLLYGEEDATAAAHRPSVPDHADPDAEGRPTYS
;
A
#
# COMPACT_ATOMS: atom_id res chain seq x y z
N MET A 1 40.94 0.98 -1.48
CA MET A 1 40.28 -0.13 -0.76
C MET A 1 38.86 0.36 -0.52
N THR A 2 37.94 -0.04 -1.39
CA THR A 2 36.59 0.51 -1.52
C THR A 2 35.71 0.02 -0.37
N GLU A 3 35.09 0.97 0.32
CA GLU A 3 34.08 0.77 1.35
C GLU A 3 32.93 -0.05 0.78
N GLN A 4 32.68 -1.24 1.35
CA GLN A 4 31.47 -1.99 1.09
C GLN A 4 30.35 -1.33 1.88
N VAL A 5 29.52 -0.59 1.14
CA VAL A 5 28.23 -0.06 1.61
C VAL A 5 27.43 -1.23 2.18
N PRO A 6 26.93 -1.17 3.43
CA PRO A 6 26.01 -2.19 3.90
C PRO A 6 24.80 -2.16 2.98
N VAL A 7 24.51 -3.30 2.35
CA VAL A 7 23.25 -3.54 1.64
C VAL A 7 22.16 -3.25 2.67
N GLY A 8 21.55 -2.07 2.57
CA GLY A 8 20.46 -1.69 3.43
C GLY A 8 19.42 -2.79 3.35
N HIS A 9 19.01 -3.30 4.51
CA HIS A 9 17.75 -4.00 4.64
C HIS A 9 16.75 -3.23 3.80
N THR A 10 16.24 -3.84 2.72
CA THR A 10 15.02 -3.36 2.09
C THR A 10 14.07 -3.17 3.26
N PRO A 11 13.58 -1.94 3.53
CA PRO A 11 12.62 -1.80 4.60
C PRO A 11 11.54 -2.81 4.28
N ASP A 12 11.14 -3.55 5.30
CA ASP A 12 9.97 -4.39 5.31
C ASP A 12 8.79 -3.46 4.94
N ARG A 13 8.63 -3.20 3.65
CA ARG A 13 7.69 -2.20 3.14
C ARG A 13 6.37 -2.93 3.13
N GLY A 14 5.73 -2.94 4.30
CA GLY A 14 4.37 -3.41 4.44
C GLY A 14 3.48 -2.83 3.35
N LEU A 15 2.55 -3.64 2.86
CA LEU A 15 1.58 -3.21 1.87
C LEU A 15 0.63 -2.23 2.53
N THR A 16 0.64 -0.98 2.09
CA THR A 16 -0.33 0.03 2.54
C THR A 16 -1.39 0.25 1.47
N ILE A 17 -2.63 -0.07 1.80
CA ILE A 17 -3.81 0.18 0.95
C ILE A 17 -4.48 1.46 1.44
N THR A 18 -4.48 2.48 0.60
CA THR A 18 -5.14 3.77 0.90
C THR A 18 -6.56 3.79 0.31
N LEU A 19 -7.54 4.03 1.17
CA LEU A 19 -8.95 4.20 0.81
C LEU A 19 -9.29 5.69 0.68
N SER A 20 -9.82 6.08 -0.48
CA SER A 20 -10.28 7.45 -0.69
C SER A 20 -11.48 7.77 0.21
N THR A 21 -11.49 8.96 0.81
CA THR A 21 -12.64 9.48 1.59
C THR A 21 -14.01 9.24 0.92
N PRO A 22 -14.25 9.58 -0.37
CA PRO A 22 -15.55 9.35 -1.01
C PRO A 22 -15.95 7.87 -1.10
N PHE A 23 -14.98 6.96 -1.13
CA PHE A 23 -15.26 5.52 -1.11
C PHE A 23 -15.72 5.08 0.29
N VAL A 24 -15.03 5.54 1.33
CA VAL A 24 -15.41 5.27 2.72
C VAL A 24 -16.79 5.84 3.04
N GLU A 25 -17.09 7.06 2.60
CA GLU A 25 -18.40 7.70 2.80
C GLU A 25 -19.53 7.05 1.97
N SER A 26 -19.19 6.38 0.87
CA SER A 26 -20.14 5.63 0.07
C SER A 26 -20.51 4.27 0.68
N LEU A 27 -19.72 3.77 1.63
CA LEU A 27 -19.94 2.49 2.29
C LEU A 27 -20.59 2.69 3.65
N SER A 28 -21.47 1.76 4.00
CA SER A 28 -21.95 1.62 5.38
C SER A 28 -20.80 1.14 6.28
N PRO A 29 -20.82 1.44 7.59
CA PRO A 29 -19.78 0.98 8.52
C PRO A 29 -19.61 -0.55 8.50
N GLU A 30 -20.71 -1.30 8.34
CA GLU A 30 -20.67 -2.77 8.19
C GLU A 30 -19.98 -3.22 6.89
N GLN A 31 -20.17 -2.48 5.80
CA GLN A 31 -19.54 -2.76 4.51
C GLN A 31 -18.04 -2.42 4.54
N LEU A 32 -17.67 -1.35 5.25
CA LEU A 32 -16.27 -0.99 5.46
C LEU A 32 -15.55 -2.04 6.32
N ASP A 33 -16.17 -2.48 7.43
CA ASP A 33 -15.63 -3.57 8.27
C ASP A 33 -15.46 -4.85 7.44
N HIS A 34 -16.48 -5.23 6.68
CA HIS A 34 -16.44 -6.40 5.81
C HIS A 34 -15.33 -6.29 4.75
N TYR A 35 -15.16 -5.11 4.15
CA TYR A 35 -14.09 -4.85 3.19
C TYR A 35 -12.71 -5.06 3.82
N VAL A 36 -12.45 -4.40 4.96
CA VAL A 36 -11.16 -4.49 5.67
C VAL A 36 -10.86 -5.94 6.04
N ARG A 37 -11.82 -6.65 6.65
CA ARG A 37 -11.64 -8.05 7.08
C ARG A 37 -11.40 -9.00 5.91
N THR A 38 -12.08 -8.79 4.79
CA THR A 38 -11.91 -9.62 3.58
C THR A 38 -10.52 -9.45 2.99
N VAL A 39 -10.05 -8.20 2.85
CA VAL A 39 -8.73 -7.91 2.30
C VAL A 39 -7.62 -8.46 3.20
N VAL A 40 -7.78 -8.35 4.52
CA VAL A 40 -6.84 -8.92 5.50
C VAL A 40 -6.79 -10.44 5.40
N ALA A 41 -7.95 -11.10 5.47
CA ALA A 41 -8.01 -12.56 5.43
C ALA A 41 -7.42 -13.14 4.13
N LEU A 42 -7.60 -12.44 3.01
CA LEU A 42 -7.02 -12.84 1.72
C LEU A 42 -5.54 -12.46 1.59
N GLY A 43 -5.08 -11.40 2.24
CA GLY A 43 -3.66 -11.07 2.36
C GLY A 43 -2.89 -12.12 3.15
N GLU A 44 -3.45 -12.59 4.27
CA GLU A 44 -2.88 -13.71 5.04
C GLU A 44 -2.89 -15.01 4.22
N ALA A 45 -3.93 -15.25 3.41
CA ALA A 45 -4.01 -16.42 2.53
C ALA A 45 -3.11 -16.32 1.28
N ALA A 46 -2.65 -15.13 0.91
CA ALA A 46 -1.73 -14.92 -0.20
C ALA A 46 -0.31 -15.45 0.11
N ASP A 47 0.03 -15.62 1.39
CA ASP A 47 1.28 -16.23 1.85
C ASP A 47 1.41 -17.71 1.41
N ASP A 48 0.27 -18.39 1.21
CA ASP A 48 0.19 -19.81 0.82
C ASP A 48 0.45 -20.06 -0.68
N GLY A 49 0.99 -19.08 -1.42
CA GLY A 49 1.34 -19.21 -2.84
C GLY A 49 0.15 -19.10 -3.81
N ALA A 50 -0.90 -18.38 -3.42
CA ALA A 50 -2.06 -18.14 -4.27
C ALA A 50 -1.72 -17.23 -5.47
N SER A 51 -2.25 -17.59 -6.65
CA SER A 51 -2.10 -16.78 -7.86
C SER A 51 -2.89 -15.46 -7.75
N PRO A 52 -2.42 -14.36 -8.36
CA PRO A 52 -3.08 -13.05 -8.28
C PRO A 52 -4.51 -13.08 -8.84
N SER A 53 -4.75 -13.84 -9.91
CA SER A 53 -6.10 -14.02 -10.48
C SER A 53 -7.05 -14.79 -9.57
N ASP A 54 -6.52 -15.71 -8.75
CA ASP A 54 -7.31 -16.47 -7.77
C ASP A 54 -7.70 -15.55 -6.60
N LEU A 55 -6.73 -14.75 -6.11
CA LEU A 55 -6.97 -13.73 -5.09
C LEU A 55 -7.98 -12.68 -5.57
N ALA A 56 -7.85 -12.19 -6.79
CA ALA A 56 -8.79 -11.24 -7.38
C ALA A 56 -10.21 -11.82 -7.49
N SER A 57 -10.34 -13.08 -7.87
CA SER A 57 -11.64 -13.77 -7.95
C SER A 57 -12.26 -13.95 -6.56
N ARG A 58 -11.47 -14.39 -5.58
CA ARG A 58 -11.93 -14.52 -4.19
C ARG A 58 -12.29 -13.18 -3.55
N LEU A 59 -11.49 -12.14 -3.80
CA LEU A 59 -11.78 -10.76 -3.37
C LEU A 59 -13.13 -10.32 -3.92
N LYS A 60 -13.35 -10.54 -5.22
CA LYS A 60 -14.62 -10.20 -5.87
C LYS A 60 -15.79 -10.94 -5.22
N GLU A 61 -15.72 -12.26 -5.11
CA GLU A 61 -16.80 -13.06 -4.55
C GLU A 61 -17.11 -12.68 -3.10
N ALA A 62 -16.08 -12.50 -2.27
CA ALA A 62 -16.24 -12.16 -0.86
C ALA A 62 -16.74 -10.72 -0.65
N LEU A 63 -16.24 -9.74 -1.41
CA LEU A 63 -16.67 -8.34 -1.31
C LEU A 63 -18.11 -8.17 -1.82
N GLU A 64 -18.46 -8.79 -2.95
CA GLU A 64 -19.83 -8.75 -3.47
C GLU A 64 -20.82 -9.44 -2.54
N ALA A 65 -20.43 -10.51 -1.84
CA ALA A 65 -21.25 -11.14 -0.81
C ALA A 65 -21.55 -10.22 0.38
N GLY A 66 -20.66 -9.30 0.71
CA GLY A 66 -20.86 -8.24 1.71
C GLY A 66 -21.49 -6.97 1.15
N GLY A 67 -21.93 -6.97 -0.11
CA GLY A 67 -22.54 -5.82 -0.76
C GLY A 67 -21.56 -4.71 -1.14
N VAL A 68 -20.25 -5.00 -1.22
CA VAL A 68 -19.22 -4.06 -1.67
C VAL A 68 -18.87 -4.38 -3.12
N GLN A 69 -19.17 -3.45 -4.03
CA GLN A 69 -18.84 -3.60 -5.45
C GLN A 69 -17.72 -2.63 -5.83
N LEU A 70 -16.59 -3.19 -6.24
CA LEU A 70 -15.47 -2.44 -6.81
C LEU A 70 -15.47 -2.54 -8.34
N PRO A 71 -14.78 -1.60 -9.03
CA PRO A 71 -14.47 -1.75 -10.44
C PRO A 71 -13.72 -3.08 -10.70
N PRO A 72 -13.95 -3.75 -11.84
CA PRO A 72 -13.26 -5.00 -12.17
C PRO A 72 -11.74 -4.86 -12.13
N THR A 73 -11.21 -3.72 -12.57
CA THR A 73 -9.78 -3.39 -12.57
C THR A 73 -9.20 -3.25 -11.16
N SER A 74 -10.02 -2.93 -10.16
CA SER A 74 -9.57 -2.80 -8.77
C SER A 74 -9.33 -4.16 -8.13
N TYR A 75 -10.14 -5.18 -8.45
CA TYR A 75 -9.91 -6.53 -7.93
C TYR A 75 -8.60 -7.13 -8.44
N ASP A 76 -8.31 -6.94 -9.73
CA ASP A 76 -7.08 -7.44 -10.36
C ASP A 76 -5.84 -6.80 -9.72
N ARG A 77 -5.84 -5.47 -9.58
CA ARG A 77 -4.75 -4.75 -8.92
C ARG A 77 -4.58 -5.12 -7.45
N LEU A 78 -5.67 -5.29 -6.70
CA LEU A 78 -5.58 -5.74 -5.31
C LEU A 78 -5.00 -7.16 -5.24
N GLY A 79 -5.41 -8.06 -6.14
CA GLY A 79 -4.82 -9.40 -6.24
C GLY A 79 -3.33 -9.36 -6.53
N GLU A 80 -2.89 -8.56 -7.50
CA GLU A 80 -1.47 -8.35 -7.81
C GLU A 80 -0.71 -7.80 -6.59
N GLN A 81 -1.21 -6.73 -5.96
CA GLN A 81 -0.56 -6.11 -4.80
C GLN A 81 -0.41 -7.07 -3.61
N LEU A 82 -1.44 -7.87 -3.34
CA LEU A 82 -1.40 -8.88 -2.27
C LEU A 82 -0.39 -9.99 -2.58
N THR A 83 -0.28 -10.43 -3.84
CA THR A 83 0.74 -11.40 -4.25
C THR A 83 2.15 -10.81 -4.21
N GLU A 84 2.35 -9.58 -4.68
CA GLU A 84 3.66 -8.91 -4.68
C GLU A 84 4.17 -8.62 -3.27
N SER A 85 3.25 -8.44 -2.33
CA SER A 85 3.55 -8.15 -0.92
C SER A 85 3.38 -9.37 -0.01
N SER A 86 3.35 -10.57 -0.59
CA SER A 86 3.29 -11.84 0.15
C SER A 86 4.44 -11.91 1.16
N GLY A 87 4.12 -12.15 2.43
CA GLY A 87 5.06 -12.09 3.56
C GLY A 87 5.27 -10.70 4.20
N ALA A 88 4.67 -9.63 3.68
CA ALA A 88 4.80 -8.27 4.24
C ALA A 88 3.57 -7.87 5.07
N PRO A 89 3.72 -7.04 6.13
CA PRO A 89 2.62 -6.62 6.96
C PRO A 89 1.64 -5.74 6.17
N LEU A 90 0.36 -6.10 6.20
CA LEU A 90 -0.72 -5.35 5.52
C LEU A 90 -1.25 -4.25 6.43
N SER A 91 -1.36 -3.04 5.88
CA SER A 91 -2.01 -1.90 6.54
C SER A 91 -3.02 -1.24 5.63
N ILE A 92 -4.16 -0.83 6.19
CA ILE A 92 -5.25 -0.19 5.46
C ILE A 92 -5.50 1.16 6.14
N ILE A 93 -5.26 2.23 5.39
CA ILE A 93 -5.45 3.61 5.83
C ILE A 93 -6.47 4.32 4.95
N THR A 94 -7.05 5.40 5.43
CA THR A 94 -7.79 6.34 4.57
C THR A 94 -6.86 7.43 4.03
N ASP A 95 -7.30 8.14 2.99
CA ASP A 95 -6.60 9.34 2.46
C ASP A 95 -6.50 10.49 3.48
N LYS A 96 -7.23 10.41 4.60
CA LYS A 96 -7.10 11.29 5.77
C LYS A 96 -6.09 10.78 6.80
N ASP A 97 -5.23 9.83 6.43
CA ASP A 97 -4.28 9.15 7.32
C ASP A 97 -4.93 8.42 8.51
N GLN A 98 -6.22 8.08 8.41
CA GLN A 98 -6.89 7.29 9.43
C GLN A 98 -6.57 5.80 9.24
N LEU A 99 -5.87 5.20 10.22
CA LEU A 99 -5.60 3.77 10.25
C LEU A 99 -6.90 2.98 10.53
N LEU A 100 -7.26 2.09 9.62
CA LEU A 100 -8.38 1.15 9.77
C LEU A 100 -7.89 -0.23 10.23
N TYR A 101 -6.72 -0.65 9.76
CA TYR A 101 -6.10 -1.93 10.10
C TYR A 101 -4.58 -1.87 9.89
N GLY A 102 -3.80 -2.58 10.70
CA GLY A 102 -2.33 -2.69 10.55
C GLY A 102 -1.56 -2.11 11.75
N GLU A 103 -0.24 -2.03 11.62
CA GLU A 103 0.64 -1.45 12.64
C GLU A 103 0.66 0.09 12.52
N GLU A 104 0.72 0.78 13.66
CA GLU A 104 0.75 2.26 13.72
C GLU A 104 1.94 2.86 12.93
N ASP A 105 3.03 2.11 12.78
CA ASP A 105 4.21 2.48 11.98
C ASP A 105 3.95 2.54 10.46
N ALA A 106 2.90 1.89 9.94
CA ALA A 106 2.57 1.95 8.52
C ALA A 106 2.12 3.35 8.07
N THR A 107 1.48 4.09 8.97
CA THR A 107 1.11 5.50 8.77
C THR A 107 2.33 6.40 8.51
N ALA A 108 3.49 6.06 9.08
CA ALA A 108 4.73 6.82 8.88
C ALA A 108 5.44 6.48 7.55
N ALA A 109 5.23 5.26 7.02
CA ALA A 109 5.85 4.80 5.78
C ALA A 109 5.13 5.30 4.51
N ALA A 110 3.80 5.45 4.57
CA ALA A 110 2.99 5.97 3.45
C ALA A 110 3.30 7.45 3.11
N HIS A 111 3.87 8.20 4.06
CA HIS A 111 4.10 9.65 3.95
C HIS A 111 5.51 10.07 3.55
N ARG A 112 6.36 9.16 3.06
CA ARG A 112 7.61 9.58 2.41
C ARG A 112 7.41 9.62 0.90
N PRO A 113 7.07 10.78 0.29
CA PRO A 113 7.45 10.97 -1.08
C PRO A 113 8.96 10.78 -1.12
N SER A 114 9.42 9.75 -1.81
CA SER A 114 10.80 9.72 -2.31
C SER A 114 10.87 10.80 -3.38
N VAL A 115 10.89 12.06 -2.93
CA VAL A 115 11.46 13.12 -3.74
C VAL A 115 12.93 12.73 -3.83
N PRO A 116 13.47 12.35 -5.00
CA PRO A 116 14.90 12.46 -5.15
C PRO A 116 15.21 13.91 -4.81
N ASP A 117 15.97 14.13 -3.75
CA ASP A 117 16.60 15.41 -3.47
C ASP A 117 17.37 15.73 -4.75
N HIS A 118 16.76 16.55 -5.60
CA HIS A 118 17.44 17.13 -6.72
C HIS A 118 18.36 18.15 -6.06
N ALA A 119 19.52 17.66 -5.64
CA ALA A 119 20.64 18.48 -5.24
C ALA A 119 20.89 19.41 -6.42
N ASP A 120 20.34 20.61 -6.32
CA ASP A 120 20.55 21.72 -7.23
C ASP A 120 22.05 22.06 -7.15
N PRO A 121 22.85 21.85 -8.20
CA PRO A 121 24.25 22.22 -8.18
C PRO A 121 24.40 23.66 -8.71
N ASP A 122 23.60 24.64 -8.24
CA ASP A 122 23.91 26.06 -8.44
C ASP A 122 24.73 26.59 -7.26
N ALA A 123 25.93 26.06 -7.12
CA ALA A 123 27.00 26.69 -6.37
C ALA A 123 28.33 26.28 -6.99
N GLU A 124 28.81 27.05 -7.97
CA GLU A 124 30.21 27.45 -8.13
C GLU A 124 30.48 27.95 -9.56
N GLY A 125 30.25 29.24 -9.78
CA GLY A 125 30.59 29.86 -11.06
C GLY A 125 30.49 31.37 -11.16
N ARG A 126 30.27 32.11 -10.05
CA ARG A 126 30.32 33.58 -10.07
C ARG A 126 31.68 34.06 -9.56
N PRO A 127 32.64 34.40 -10.43
CA PRO A 127 33.75 35.24 -10.01
C PRO A 127 33.19 36.66 -9.77
N THR A 128 33.14 37.06 -8.51
CA THR A 128 33.03 38.48 -8.15
C THR A 128 34.28 39.19 -8.66
N TYR A 129 34.12 40.09 -9.62
CA TYR A 129 35.06 41.18 -9.82
C TYR A 129 34.34 42.51 -9.60
N SER A 130 34.98 43.31 -8.77
CA SER A 130 34.64 44.64 -8.28
C SER A 130 34.38 45.67 -9.38
#